data_AF-G6E7K2-F1
#
_entry.id   AF-G6E7K2-F1
#
_cell.length_a   1.000
_cell.length_b   1.000
_cell.length_c   1.000
_cell.angle_alpha   90.00
_cell.angle_beta   90.00
_cell.angle_gamma   90.00
#
_symmetry.space_group_name_H-M   'P 1'
#
loop_
_entity.id
_entity.type
_entity.pdbx_description
1 polymer ?
#
loop_
_entity_poly.entity_id
_entity_poly.type
_entity_poly.pdbx_seq_one_letter_code
_entity_poly.pdbx_strand_id
1 'polypeptide(L)' 'MSHDQPCWAEKLLEKLIPALIRSGSISEETILNLADQIDGDGHDESIALALRLWAIEAAGTTSSEQRAERMRKRIRVIKE' A
#
# COMPACT_ATOMS: atom_id res chain seq x y z
N MET A 1 -13.33 -13.76 -19.18
CA MET A 1 -12.50 -14.58 -18.27
C MET A 1 -12.29 -13.72 -17.04
N SER A 2 -12.88 -14.09 -15.90
CA SER A 2 -12.79 -13.30 -14.67
C SER A 2 -11.35 -13.40 -14.16
N HIS A 3 -10.65 -12.27 -14.18
CA HIS A 3 -9.33 -12.07 -13.58
C HIS A 3 -9.43 -11.84 -12.06
N ASP A 4 -10.53 -12.25 -11.41
CA ASP A 4 -10.82 -11.90 -10.01
C ASP A 4 -10.09 -12.77 -8.97
N GLN A 5 -9.24 -13.71 -9.39
CA GLN A 5 -8.46 -14.51 -8.43
C GLN A 5 -7.03 -13.99 -8.31
N PRO A 6 -6.61 -13.58 -7.11
CA PRO A 6 -5.27 -13.10 -6.90
C PRO A 6 -4.28 -14.23 -7.20
N CYS A 7 -3.27 -13.90 -8.01
CA CYS A 7 -2.26 -14.87 -8.40
C CYS A 7 -1.42 -15.29 -7.17
N TRP A 8 -0.70 -16.42 -7.28
CA TRP A 8 0.13 -16.90 -6.17
C TRP A 8 1.16 -15.86 -5.71
N ALA A 9 1.68 -15.05 -6.64
CA ALA A 9 2.62 -13.98 -6.33
C ALA A 9 1.99 -12.87 -5.47
N GLU A 10 0.77 -12.45 -5.75
CA GLU A 10 0.05 -11.45 -4.95
C GLU A 10 -0.20 -11.94 -3.52
N LYS A 11 -0.65 -13.19 -3.36
CA LYS A 11 -0.85 -13.80 -2.04
C LYS A 11 0.43 -13.95 -1.23
N LEU A 12 1.56 -14.13 -1.92
CA LEU A 12 2.87 -14.18 -1.27
C LEU A 12 3.31 -12.78 -0.83
N LEU A 13 3.15 -11.78 -1.69
CA LEU A 13 3.48 -10.38 -1.40
C LEU A 13 2.65 -9.80 -0.25
N GLU A 14 1.36 -10.14 -0.21
CA GLU A 14 0.44 -9.79 0.88
C GLU A 14 0.98 -10.18 2.26
N LYS A 15 1.69 -11.31 2.35
CA LYS A 15 2.29 -11.78 3.62
C LYS A 15 3.71 -11.27 3.83
N LEU A 16 4.50 -11.21 2.76
CA LEU A 16 5.91 -10.85 2.83
C LEU A 16 6.11 -9.38 3.15
N ILE A 17 5.40 -8.47 2.47
CA ILE A 17 5.63 -7.03 2.63
C ILE A 17 5.39 -6.58 4.09
N PRO A 18 4.27 -6.95 4.73
CA PRO A 18 4.08 -6.61 6.14
C PRO A 18 5.11 -7.24 7.08
N ALA A 19 5.53 -8.48 6.81
CA ALA A 19 6.56 -9.15 7.61
C ALA A 19 7.92 -8.46 7.48
N LEU A 20 8.31 -8.06 6.27
CA LEU A 20 9.56 -7.36 6.00
C LEU A 20 9.58 -5.97 6.66
N ILE A 21 8.47 -5.24 6.61
CA ILE A 21 8.35 -3.95 7.32
C ILE A 21 8.48 -4.15 8.82
N ARG A 22 7.76 -5.10 9.42
CA ARG A 22 7.84 -5.39 10.87
C ARG A 22 9.22 -5.85 11.32
N SER A 23 9.94 -6.57 10.46
CA SER A 23 11.33 -6.98 10.74
C SER A 23 12.34 -5.83 10.65
N GLY A 24 11.94 -4.67 10.11
CA GLY A 24 12.84 -3.54 9.83
C GLY A 24 13.71 -3.72 8.59
N SER A 25 13.53 -4.80 7.82
CA SER A 25 14.28 -5.06 6.59
C SER A 25 13.97 -4.03 5.49
N ILE A 26 12.75 -3.51 5.48
CA ILE A 26 12.32 -2.41 4.62
C ILE A 26 11.53 -1.41 5.47
N SER A 27 11.60 -0.12 5.14
CA SER A 27 10.80 0.89 5.84
C SER A 27 9.40 1.00 5.26
N GLU A 28 8.42 1.33 6.10
CA GLU A 28 7.06 1.69 5.68
C GLU A 28 7.09 2.79 4.60
N GLU A 29 7.93 3.81 4.80
CA GLU A 29 8.10 4.93 3.89
C GLU A 29 8.56 4.49 2.49
N THR A 30 9.44 3.48 2.40
CA THR A 30 9.90 2.95 1.11
C THR A 30 8.74 2.35 0.32
N ILE A 31 7.87 1.59 0.99
CA ILE A 31 6.70 0.96 0.35
C ILE A 31 5.65 2.00 -0.05
N LEU A 32 5.45 3.04 0.77
CA LEU A 32 4.52 4.12 0.44
C LEU A 32 5.02 4.97 -0.74
N ASN A 33 6.31 5.29 -0.78
CA ASN A 33 6.90 6.01 -1.92
C ASN A 33 6.79 5.19 -3.21
N LEU A 34 6.98 3.86 -3.13
CA LEU A 34 6.76 2.95 -4.27
C LEU A 34 5.31 2.97 -4.72
N ALA A 35 4.35 2.94 -3.78
CA ALA A 35 2.94 3.02 -4.12
C ALA A 35 2.60 4.35 -4.82
N ASP A 36 3.15 5.47 -4.35
CA ASP A 36 2.96 6.78 -4.97
C ASP A 36 3.58 6.88 -6.37
N GLN A 37 4.72 6.22 -6.62
CA GLN A 37 5.31 6.13 -7.96
C GLN A 37 4.44 5.33 -8.93
N ILE A 38 3.95 4.16 -8.50
CA ILE A 38 3.06 3.31 -9.31
C ILE A 38 1.78 4.09 -9.68
N ASP A 39 1.22 4.81 -8.72
CA ASP A 39 0.03 5.66 -8.93
C ASP A 39 0.31 6.81 -9.91
N GLY A 40 1.46 7.49 -9.76
CA GLY A 40 1.85 8.63 -10.58
C GLY A 40 2.23 8.29 -12.03
N ASP A 41 2.75 7.09 -12.27
CA ASP A 41 3.12 6.60 -13.59
C ASP A 41 1.91 6.09 -14.41
N GLY A 42 0.70 6.16 -13.85
CA GLY A 42 -0.52 5.68 -14.49
C GLY A 42 -0.58 4.16 -14.59
N HIS A 43 0.17 3.45 -13.74
CA HIS A 43 0.07 2.01 -13.59
C HIS A 43 -1.21 1.64 -12.80
N ASP A 44 -1.40 0.33 -12.59
CA ASP A 44 -2.60 -0.20 -11.97
C ASP A 44 -2.79 0.32 -10.53
N GLU A 45 -3.78 1.21 -10.36
CA GLU A 45 -4.15 1.82 -9.07
C GLU A 45 -4.42 0.75 -7.98
N SER A 46 -4.84 -0.45 -8.37
CA SER A 46 -5.11 -1.54 -7.43
C SER A 46 -3.84 -2.04 -6.72
N ILE A 47 -2.70 -2.03 -7.42
CA ILE A 47 -1.40 -2.42 -6.86
C ILE A 47 -0.90 -1.36 -5.87
N ALA A 48 -1.00 -0.08 -6.24
CA ALA A 48 -0.64 1.02 -5.35
C ALA A 48 -1.48 0.99 -4.07
N LEU A 49 -2.79 0.74 -4.20
CA LEU A 49 -3.69 0.59 -3.06
C LEU A 49 -3.31 -0.61 -2.18
N ALA A 50 -3.01 -1.76 -2.76
CA ALA A 50 -2.60 -2.96 -2.02
C ALA A 50 -1.32 -2.72 -1.20
N LEU A 51 -0.31 -2.10 -1.80
CA LEU A 51 0.94 -1.73 -1.12
C LEU A 51 0.69 -0.81 0.08
N ARG A 52 -0.19 0.19 -0.07
CA ARG A 52 -0.58 1.09 1.02
C ARG A 52 -1.27 0.34 2.15
N LEU A 53 -2.20 -0.56 1.84
CA LEU A 53 -2.89 -1.38 2.83
C LEU A 53 -1.93 -2.28 3.61
N TRP A 54 -1.01 -2.93 2.92
CA TRP A 54 0.00 -3.79 3.56
C TRP A 54 0.98 -2.99 4.44
N ALA A 55 1.36 -1.79 4.01
CA ALA A 55 2.17 -0.89 4.84
C ALA A 55 1.42 -0.48 6.12
N ILE A 56 0.12 -0.18 6.01
CA ILE A 56 -0.73 0.15 7.16
C ILE A 56 -0.85 -1.04 8.12
N GLU A 57 -1.09 -2.23 7.59
CA GLU A 57 -1.16 -3.46 8.38
C GLU A 57 0.14 -3.73 9.14
N ALA A 58 1.29 -3.46 8.51
CA ALA A 58 2.60 -3.68 9.09
C ALA A 58 2.92 -2.75 10.26
N ALA A 59 2.54 -1.48 10.13
CA ALA A 59 2.77 -0.43 11.11
C ALA A 59 1.86 -0.52 12.35
N GLY A 60 0.78 -1.31 12.26
CA GLY A 60 -0.23 -1.40 13.31
C GLY A 60 -1.11 -0.14 13.37
N THR A 61 -2.05 -0.14 14.32
CA THR A 61 -3.12 0.88 14.42
C THR A 61 -2.64 2.31 14.70
N THR A 62 -1.40 2.53 15.14
CA THR A 62 -1.04 3.79 15.81
C THR A 62 -0.36 4.85 14.94
N SER A 63 0.52 4.49 14.00
CA SER A 63 1.16 5.48 13.10
C SER A 63 0.48 5.57 11.72
N SER A 64 -0.04 4.45 11.24
CA SER A 64 -0.49 4.36 9.85
C SER A 64 -1.96 4.72 9.63
N GLU A 65 -2.82 4.65 10.65
CA GLU A 65 -4.16 5.26 10.57
C GLU A 65 -4.08 6.78 10.41
N GLN A 66 -3.15 7.45 11.11
CA GLN A 66 -2.94 8.89 10.98
C GLN A 66 -2.34 9.27 9.61
N ARG A 67 -1.61 8.35 8.96
CA ARG A 67 -1.06 8.55 7.62
C ARG A 67 -2.10 8.26 6.53
N ALA A 68 -2.86 7.18 6.67
CA ALA A 68 -3.99 6.82 5.82
C ALA A 68 -5.09 7.88 5.85
N GLU A 69 -5.41 8.45 7.02
CA GLU A 69 -6.37 9.54 7.16
C GLU A 69 -5.87 10.84 6.50
N ARG A 70 -4.57 11.15 6.61
CA ARG A 70 -3.95 12.26 5.86
C ARG A 70 -4.03 12.06 4.35
N MET A 71 -3.83 10.83 3.87
CA MET A 71 -3.98 10.50 2.45
C MET A 71 -5.42 10.58 1.95
N ARG A 72 -6.40 10.06 2.70
CA ARG A 72 -7.84 10.17 2.37
C ARG A 72 -8.26 11.63 2.24
N LYS A 73 -7.76 12.51 3.12
CA LYS A 73 -7.98 13.96 3.03
C LYS A 73 -7.34 14.57 1.79
N ARG A 74 -6.13 14.14 1.40
CA ARG A 74 -5.48 14.61 0.16
C ARG A 74 -6.23 14.21 -1.10
N ILE A 75 -6.69 12.96 -1.20
CA ILE A 75 -7.46 12.47 -2.35
C ILE A 75 -8.76 13.25 -2.52
N ARG A 76 -9.40 13.65 -1.41
CA ARG A 76 -10.62 14.47 -1.45
C ARG A 76 -10.38 15.87 -2.02
N VAL A 77 -9.22 16.48 -1.76
CA VAL A 77 -8.87 17.83 -2.22
C VAL A 77 -8.56 17.88 -3.72
N ILE A 78 -8.17 16.77 -4.34
CA ILE A 78 -7.87 16.71 -5.79
C ILE A 78 -9.15 16.51 -6.63
N LYS A 79 -10.26 16.11 -6.00
CA LYS A 79 -11.55 15.86 -6.68
C LYS A 79 -12.55 17.04 -6.59
N GLU A 80 -12.15 18.18 -6.02
CA GLU A 80 -12.95 19.42 -5.98
C GLU A 80 -12.42 20.48 -6.96
#